data_AF-A0A9N7C593-F1
#
_entry.id   AF-A0A9N7C593-F1
#
_cell.length_a   1.000
_cell.length_b   1.000
_cell.length_c   1.000
_cell.angle_alpha   90.00
_cell.angle_beta   90.00
_cell.angle_gamma   90.00
#
_symmetry.space_group_name_H-M   'P 1'
#
loop_
_entity.id
_entity.type
_entity.pdbx_description
1 polymer ?
#
loop_
_entity_poly.entity_id
_entity_poly.type
_entity_poly.pdbx_seq_one_letter_code
_entity_poly.pdbx_strand_id
1 'polypeptide(L)'
;MSWSTKEGTATITGSASKRVFDHQSVPNLHGGLIQYAVGKGHELTCAGYDVQLLPQSPASDPVVDNMFRYNTMTGPKVDSAALAPFVRHATCGADGEFAFSRLPAGVWYAVTEIGAMNIAVKEIRTQPDQTTSVILQHRWNYPPSWRHGPSLW
;
A
#
# COMPACT_ATOMS: atom_id res chain seq x y z
N MET A 1 7.39 2.41 -19.10
CA MET A 1 8.28 3.54 -18.73
C MET A 1 9.26 3.03 -17.69
N SER A 2 10.58 3.13 -17.92
CA SER A 2 11.59 2.67 -16.96
C SER A 2 11.89 3.78 -15.95
N TRP A 3 11.82 3.45 -14.67
CA TRP A 3 12.29 4.29 -13.57
C TRP A 3 13.82 4.47 -13.66
N SER A 4 14.32 5.64 -13.24
CA SER A 4 15.76 5.95 -13.29
C SER A 4 16.51 5.29 -12.14
N THR A 5 17.68 4.72 -12.40
CA THR A 5 18.58 4.14 -11.39
C THR A 5 19.52 5.17 -10.75
N LYS A 6 19.56 6.40 -11.25
CA LYS A 6 20.36 7.50 -10.67
C LYS A 6 19.69 8.03 -9.41
N GLU A 7 20.47 8.38 -8.39
CA GLU A 7 19.95 9.15 -7.25
C GLU A 7 19.24 10.41 -7.77
N GLY A 8 18.04 10.66 -7.27
CA GLY A 8 17.28 11.86 -7.57
C GLY A 8 17.06 12.71 -6.34
N THR A 9 16.31 13.79 -6.49
CA THR A 9 16.06 14.80 -5.44
C THR A 9 14.62 14.80 -4.94
N ALA A 10 13.78 13.90 -5.47
CA ALA A 10 12.38 13.84 -5.07
C ALA A 10 12.22 13.27 -3.65
N THR A 11 11.16 13.68 -2.97
CA THR A 11 10.79 13.21 -1.64
C THR A 11 9.33 12.76 -1.64
N ILE A 12 9.03 11.68 -0.93
CA ILE A 12 7.68 11.24 -0.62
C ILE A 12 7.50 11.35 0.90
N THR A 13 6.40 11.97 1.31
CA THR A 13 5.92 11.91 2.70
C THR A 13 4.53 11.31 2.68
N GLY A 14 4.17 10.53 3.69
CA GLY A 14 2.81 10.02 3.74
C GLY A 14 2.41 9.46 5.07
N SER A 15 1.13 9.13 5.15
CA SER A 15 0.55 8.40 6.27
C SER A 15 -0.22 7.20 5.77
N ALA A 16 -0.27 6.13 6.55
CA ALA A 16 -1.11 4.97 6.26
C ALA A 16 -2.05 4.67 7.43
N SER A 17 -3.35 4.69 7.15
CA SER A 17 -4.37 4.38 8.15
C SER A 17 -5.61 3.73 7.56
N LYS A 18 -6.34 3.02 8.44
CA LYS A 18 -7.62 2.40 8.16
C LYS A 18 -8.55 2.66 9.34
N ARG A 19 -9.74 3.16 9.04
CA ARG A 19 -10.81 3.23 10.02
C ARG A 19 -11.51 1.88 10.12
N VAL A 20 -11.52 1.31 11.31
CA VAL A 20 -12.28 0.10 11.64
C VAL A 20 -13.45 0.45 12.53
N PHE A 21 -14.50 -0.34 12.49
CA PHE A 21 -15.68 -0.13 13.32
C PHE A 21 -15.99 -1.41 14.08
N ASP A 22 -16.42 -1.26 15.32
CA ASP A 22 -17.02 -2.38 16.05
C ASP A 22 -18.33 -2.77 15.35
N HIS A 23 -18.68 -4.05 15.34
CA HIS A 23 -19.90 -4.52 14.68
C HIS A 23 -20.81 -5.23 15.68
N GLN A 24 -22.11 -4.94 15.61
CA GLN A 24 -23.13 -5.73 16.30
C GLN A 24 -23.88 -6.58 15.28
N SER A 25 -24.10 -7.85 15.64
CA SER A 25 -24.90 -8.77 14.86
C SER A 25 -26.31 -8.83 15.43
N VAL A 26 -27.33 -8.64 14.60
CA VAL A 26 -28.74 -8.89 14.99
C VAL A 26 -29.38 -9.92 14.06
N PRO A 27 -30.37 -10.69 14.53
CA PRO A 27 -31.11 -11.62 13.68
C PRO A 27 -31.83 -10.90 12.54
N ASN A 28 -31.72 -11.41 11.32
CA ASN A 28 -32.31 -10.82 10.11
C ASN A 28 -33.72 -11.35 9.78
N LEU A 29 -34.34 -12.06 10.72
CA LEU A 29 -35.66 -12.72 10.63
C LEU A 29 -35.81 -13.76 9.48
N HIS A 30 -34.75 -14.05 8.73
CA HIS A 30 -34.68 -15.06 7.67
C HIS A 30 -33.65 -16.16 7.97
N GLY A 31 -33.30 -16.35 9.25
CA GLY A 31 -32.31 -17.35 9.68
C GLY A 31 -30.85 -16.94 9.53
N GLY A 32 -30.57 -15.68 9.19
CA GLY A 32 -29.23 -15.11 9.14
C GLY A 32 -29.01 -13.98 10.16
N LEU A 33 -27.79 -13.43 10.13
CA LEU A 33 -27.41 -12.25 10.92
C LEU A 33 -27.18 -11.08 9.97
N ILE A 34 -27.62 -9.88 10.36
CA ILE A 34 -27.14 -8.63 9.78
C ILE A 34 -26.14 -8.02 10.75
N GLN A 35 -25.02 -7.53 10.20
CA GLN A 35 -24.01 -6.80 10.95
C GLN A 35 -24.13 -5.30 10.65
N TYR A 36 -24.11 -4.48 11.69
CA TYR A 36 -24.04 -3.01 11.56
C TYR A 36 -22.84 -2.50 12.33
N ALA A 37 -22.15 -1.52 11.75
CA ALA A 37 -21.11 -0.77 12.43
C ALA A 37 -21.71 0.01 13.61
N VAL A 38 -21.10 -0.10 14.78
CA VAL A 38 -21.48 0.61 16.01
C VAL A 38 -20.29 1.41 16.55
N GLY A 39 -20.59 2.49 17.26
CA GLY A 39 -19.58 3.35 17.88
C GLY A 39 -18.88 4.32 16.92
N LYS A 40 -17.85 5.01 17.42
CA LYS A 40 -17.11 6.04 16.67
C LYS A 40 -16.09 5.46 15.68
N GLY A 41 -15.83 4.16 15.74
CA GLY A 41 -14.74 3.49 15.04
C GLY A 41 -13.37 3.83 15.63
N HIS A 42 -12.38 3.00 15.31
CA HIS A 42 -10.99 3.14 15.74
C HIS A 42 -10.11 3.34 14.51
N GLU A 43 -9.03 4.09 14.66
CA GLU A 43 -8.03 4.24 13.61
C GLU A 43 -6.88 3.28 13.85
N LEU A 44 -6.61 2.43 12.86
CA LEU A 44 -5.41 1.59 12.82
C LEU A 44 -4.42 2.26 11.87
N THR A 45 -3.15 2.32 12.25
CA THR A 45 -2.08 2.88 11.43
C THR A 45 -1.09 1.80 11.01
N CYS A 46 -0.11 2.17 10.17
CA CYS A 46 1.05 1.32 9.90
C CYS A 46 2.12 1.36 11.01
N ALA A 47 1.88 1.99 12.17
CA ALA A 47 2.92 2.20 13.18
C ALA A 47 3.66 0.92 13.54
N GLY A 48 5.00 0.95 13.44
CA GLY A 48 5.87 -0.20 13.69
C GLY A 48 6.01 -1.20 12.53
N TYR A 49 5.25 -1.04 11.45
CA TYR A 49 5.39 -1.83 10.22
C TYR A 49 6.39 -1.22 9.24
N ASP A 50 6.91 -2.07 8.36
CA ASP A 50 7.73 -1.68 7.22
C ASP A 50 6.86 -1.09 6.10
N VAL A 51 7.36 -0.02 5.50
CA VAL A 51 6.81 0.57 4.27
C VAL A 51 7.80 0.29 3.16
N GLN A 52 7.36 -0.49 2.17
CA GLN A 52 8.15 -0.82 1.00
C GLN A 52 7.80 0.13 -0.13
N LEU A 53 8.81 0.71 -0.76
CA LEU A 53 8.68 1.49 -1.98
C LEU A 53 9.35 0.73 -3.12
N LEU A 54 8.53 0.25 -4.06
CA LEU A 54 8.97 -0.50 -5.22
C LEU A 54 8.84 0.36 -6.48
N PRO A 55 9.81 0.38 -7.39
CA PRO A 55 9.65 1.08 -8.65
C PRO A 55 8.63 0.35 -9.54
N GLN A 56 7.72 1.09 -10.19
CA GLN A 56 6.74 0.49 -11.09
C GLN A 56 7.43 -0.11 -12.32
N SER A 57 7.26 -1.41 -12.52
CA SER A 57 7.84 -2.17 -13.61
C SER A 57 7.10 -3.49 -13.82
N PRO A 58 7.21 -4.11 -15.01
CA PRO A 58 6.63 -5.44 -15.25
C PRO A 58 7.11 -6.53 -14.28
N ALA A 59 8.27 -6.33 -13.64
CA ALA A 59 8.77 -7.24 -12.61
C ALA A 59 8.11 -7.03 -11.25
N SER A 60 7.84 -5.78 -10.85
CA SER A 60 7.23 -5.44 -9.56
C SER A 60 5.71 -5.59 -9.55
N ASP A 61 5.05 -5.40 -10.71
CA ASP A 61 3.59 -5.47 -10.84
C ASP A 61 3.00 -6.79 -10.28
N PRO A 62 3.49 -7.99 -10.65
CA PRO A 62 2.95 -9.24 -10.10
C PRO A 62 3.27 -9.43 -8.60
N VAL A 63 4.38 -8.86 -8.11
CA VAL A 63 4.74 -8.90 -6.68
C VAL A 63 3.73 -8.10 -5.87
N VAL A 64 3.48 -6.86 -6.30
CA VAL A 64 2.53 -5.95 -5.63
C VAL A 64 1.09 -6.47 -5.74
N ASP A 65 0.68 -7.06 -6.87
CA ASP A 65 -0.63 -7.71 -6.97
C ASP A 65 -0.77 -8.87 -5.97
N ASN A 66 0.27 -9.68 -5.82
CA ASN A 66 0.24 -10.79 -4.87
C ASN A 66 0.14 -10.28 -3.43
N MET A 67 0.96 -9.28 -3.06
CA MET A 67 0.92 -8.68 -1.72
C MET A 67 -0.49 -8.17 -1.38
N PHE A 68 -1.11 -7.44 -2.31
CA PHE A 68 -2.47 -6.93 -2.14
C PHE A 68 -3.51 -8.05 -2.13
N ARG A 69 -3.47 -8.99 -3.08
CA ARG A 69 -4.48 -10.05 -3.25
C ARG A 69 -4.49 -11.04 -2.08
N TYR A 70 -3.33 -11.35 -1.52
CA TYR A 70 -3.17 -12.35 -0.47
C TYR A 70 -2.95 -11.73 0.91
N ASN A 71 -3.07 -10.40 1.03
CA ASN A 71 -2.90 -9.67 2.29
C ASN A 71 -1.60 -10.03 3.03
N THR A 72 -0.50 -10.11 2.29
CA THR A 72 0.82 -10.44 2.83
C THR A 72 1.88 -9.45 2.35
N MET A 73 2.78 -9.05 3.25
CA MET A 73 3.95 -8.20 2.93
C MET A 73 5.06 -8.97 2.21
N THR A 74 4.91 -10.28 2.03
CA THR A 74 5.84 -11.10 1.25
C THR A 74 5.20 -11.47 -0.08
N GLY A 75 5.71 -10.92 -1.18
CA GLY A 75 5.38 -11.49 -2.49
C GLY A 75 5.97 -12.89 -2.64
N PRO A 76 5.52 -13.69 -3.64
CA PRO A 76 6.24 -14.87 -4.08
C PRO A 76 7.69 -14.46 -4.36
N LYS A 77 8.65 -15.38 -4.21
CA LYS A 77 10.06 -15.18 -4.58
C LYS A 77 10.17 -14.99 -6.11
N VAL A 78 9.60 -13.90 -6.64
CA VAL A 78 9.90 -13.37 -7.96
C VAL A 78 11.36 -12.98 -7.86
N ASP A 79 12.16 -13.59 -8.72
CA ASP A 79 13.62 -13.60 -8.73
C ASP A 79 14.20 -12.27 -8.22
N SER A 80 14.39 -12.21 -6.89
CA SER A 80 14.44 -10.94 -6.16
C SER A 80 15.71 -10.16 -6.48
N ALA A 81 16.69 -10.80 -7.12
CA ALA A 81 17.96 -10.20 -7.48
C ALA A 81 17.81 -8.96 -8.38
N ALA A 82 16.79 -8.91 -9.25
CA ALA A 82 16.59 -7.78 -10.16
C ALA A 82 15.86 -6.58 -9.51
N LEU A 83 15.04 -6.82 -8.48
CA LEU A 83 14.21 -5.80 -7.82
C LEU A 83 14.74 -5.37 -6.45
N ALA A 84 15.28 -6.30 -5.67
CA ALA A 84 15.78 -6.09 -4.32
C ALA A 84 16.73 -4.88 -4.18
N PRO A 85 17.67 -4.60 -5.10
CA PRO A 85 18.53 -3.42 -4.95
C PRO A 85 17.78 -2.08 -5.09
N PHE A 86 16.53 -2.09 -5.60
CA PHE A 86 15.74 -0.90 -5.86
C PHE A 86 14.52 -0.74 -4.94
N VAL A 87 14.21 -1.77 -4.16
CA VAL A 87 13.21 -1.68 -3.10
C VAL A 87 13.79 -0.80 -1.98
N ARG A 88 13.05 0.24 -1.62
CA ARG A 88 13.38 1.09 -0.48
C ARG A 88 12.47 0.76 0.69
N HIS A 89 13.02 0.85 1.87
CA HIS A 89 12.33 0.57 3.12
C HIS A 89 12.29 1.83 3.97
N ALA A 90 11.16 2.06 4.63
CA ALA A 90 11.01 3.05 5.66
C ALA A 90 10.20 2.44 6.80
N THR A 91 10.62 2.69 8.03
CA THR A 91 9.82 2.31 9.20
C THR A 91 8.69 3.31 9.36
N CYS A 92 7.46 2.82 9.45
CA CYS A 92 6.32 3.67 9.75
C CYS A 92 6.35 4.10 11.23
N GLY A 93 6.33 5.42 11.46
CA GLY A 93 6.41 6.03 12.78
C GLY A 93 5.17 5.77 13.63
N ALA A 94 5.25 6.13 14.92
CA ALA A 94 4.16 5.95 15.88
C ALA A 94 2.84 6.60 15.43
N ASP A 95 2.93 7.73 14.74
CA ASP A 95 1.77 8.49 14.24
C ASP A 95 1.21 7.94 12.92
N GLY A 96 1.76 6.83 12.41
CA GLY A 96 1.36 6.26 11.11
C GLY A 96 2.00 6.95 9.91
N GLU A 97 3.01 7.80 10.14
CA GLU A 97 3.71 8.57 9.11
C GLU A 97 4.99 7.89 8.64
N PHE A 98 5.36 8.13 7.38
CA PHE A 98 6.59 7.63 6.77
C PHE A 98 7.13 8.64 5.74
N ALA A 99 8.42 8.52 5.44
CA ALA A 99 9.06 9.36 4.42
C ALA A 99 10.16 8.61 3.66
N PHE A 100 10.30 8.96 2.39
CA PHE A 100 11.38 8.53 1.51
C PHE A 100 12.02 9.75 0.86
N SER A 101 13.33 9.86 0.90
CA SER A 101 14.08 10.96 0.30
C SER A 101 15.04 10.45 -0.77
N ARG A 102 15.58 11.39 -1.55
CA ARG A 102 16.56 11.13 -2.62
C ARG A 102 16.05 10.12 -3.66
N LEU A 103 14.80 10.32 -4.09
CA LEU A 103 14.14 9.46 -5.06
C LEU A 103 14.36 9.99 -6.49
N PRO A 104 14.65 9.12 -7.46
CA PRO A 104 14.54 9.46 -8.86
C PRO A 104 13.09 9.78 -9.22
N ALA A 105 12.92 10.65 -10.22
CA ALA A 105 11.64 10.85 -10.85
C ALA A 105 11.16 9.56 -11.50
N GLY A 106 9.88 9.26 -11.34
CA GLY A 106 9.30 8.00 -11.79
C GLY A 106 8.00 7.66 -11.08
N VAL A 107 7.48 6.49 -11.41
CA VAL A 107 6.29 5.91 -10.81
C VAL A 107 6.71 4.80 -9.84
N TRP A 108 6.13 4.83 -8.65
CA TRP A 108 6.47 3.95 -7.53
C TRP A 108 5.19 3.34 -6.93
N TYR A 109 5.32 2.16 -6.33
CA TYR A 109 4.33 1.57 -5.46
C TYR A 109 4.80 1.69 -4.01
N ALA A 110 4.01 2.36 -3.17
CA ALA A 110 4.15 2.26 -1.73
C ALA A 110 3.25 1.15 -1.21
N VAL A 111 3.81 0.22 -0.44
CA VAL A 111 3.14 -0.94 0.13
C VAL A 111 3.43 -1.02 1.62
N THR A 112 2.40 -1.18 2.44
CA THR A 112 2.58 -1.39 3.88
C THR A 112 1.40 -2.15 4.46
N GLU A 113 1.59 -2.64 5.69
CA GLU A 113 0.57 -3.31 6.48
C GLU A 113 -0.04 -2.33 7.49
N ILE A 114 -1.36 -2.39 7.64
CA ILE A 114 -2.12 -1.58 8.60
C ILE A 114 -2.83 -2.51 9.59
N GLY A 115 -2.49 -2.43 10.87
CA GLY A 115 -3.22 -3.12 11.93
C GLY A 115 -3.43 -4.62 11.69
N ALA A 116 -2.37 -5.33 11.29
CA ALA A 116 -2.30 -6.75 10.97
C ALA A 116 -3.16 -7.23 9.78
N MET A 117 -2.52 -7.85 8.77
CA MET A 117 -3.17 -8.47 7.60
C MET A 117 -3.99 -7.51 6.70
N ASN A 118 -3.79 -6.20 6.78
CA ASN A 118 -4.41 -5.25 5.85
C ASN A 118 -3.34 -4.56 5.01
N ILE A 119 -3.15 -5.01 3.78
CA ILE A 119 -2.12 -4.46 2.89
C ILE A 119 -2.65 -3.24 2.13
N ALA A 120 -2.08 -2.07 2.41
CA ALA A 120 -2.36 -0.86 1.65
C ALA A 120 -1.33 -0.70 0.54
N VAL A 121 -1.80 -0.46 -0.68
CA VAL A 121 -0.97 -0.19 -1.86
C VAL A 121 -1.38 1.13 -2.49
N LYS A 122 -0.40 1.93 -2.89
CA LYS A 122 -0.63 3.16 -3.65
C LYS A 122 0.42 3.40 -4.72
N GLU A 123 -0.03 3.74 -5.93
CA GLU A 123 0.84 4.29 -6.97
C GLU A 123 1.15 5.76 -6.65
N ILE A 124 2.43 6.14 -6.76
CA ILE A 124 2.94 7.47 -6.48
C ILE A 124 3.83 7.91 -7.62
N ARG A 125 3.58 9.11 -8.14
CA ARG A 125 4.45 9.74 -9.14
C ARG A 125 5.33 10.77 -8.46
N THR A 126 6.61 10.74 -8.78
CA THR A 126 7.64 11.64 -8.25
C THR A 126 8.24 12.46 -9.38
N GLN A 127 8.53 13.72 -9.10
CA GLN A 127 9.22 14.64 -10.01
C GLN A 127 10.47 15.19 -9.31
N PRO A 128 11.52 15.58 -10.05
CA PRO A 128 12.72 16.15 -9.47
C PRO A 128 12.38 17.37 -8.59
N ASP A 129 13.09 17.50 -7.48
CA ASP A 129 12.98 18.62 -6.53
C ASP A 129 11.58 18.84 -5.92
N GLN A 130 10.70 17.83 -6.02
CA GLN A 130 9.34 17.88 -5.49
C GLN A 130 9.17 16.99 -4.26
N THR A 131 8.37 17.45 -3.30
CA THR A 131 7.81 16.62 -2.23
C THR A 131 6.39 16.20 -2.59
N THR A 132 6.14 14.90 -2.66
CA THR A 132 4.81 14.33 -2.90
C THR A 132 4.22 13.82 -1.60
N SER A 133 3.08 14.37 -1.17
CA SER A 133 2.35 13.90 0.00
C SER A 133 1.29 12.86 -0.37
N VAL A 134 1.23 11.75 0.36
CA VAL A 134 0.30 10.66 0.09
C VAL A 134 -0.38 10.11 1.33
N ILE A 135 -1.64 9.72 1.18
CA ILE A 135 -2.36 8.91 2.18
C ILE A 135 -2.58 7.52 1.59
N LEU A 136 -2.13 6.49 2.32
CA LEU A 136 -2.37 5.08 2.04
C LEU A 136 -3.58 4.61 2.86
N GLN A 137 -4.55 4.00 2.20
CA GLN A 137 -5.71 3.43 2.85
C GLN A 137 -5.92 2.01 2.34
N HIS A 138 -6.15 1.07 3.24
CA HIS A 138 -6.58 -0.27 2.85
C HIS A 138 -8.03 -0.21 2.33
N ARG A 139 -8.20 -0.30 1.01
CA ARG A 139 -9.51 -0.33 0.34
C ARG A 139 -9.60 -1.58 -0.54
N TRP A 140 -10.15 -2.67 0.01
CA TRP A 140 -10.33 -3.93 -0.72
C TRP A 140 -11.11 -3.78 -2.05
N ASN A 141 -12.09 -2.87 -2.09
CA ASN A 141 -12.94 -2.64 -3.27
C ASN A 141 -12.40 -1.58 -4.24
N TYR A 142 -11.23 -0.98 -3.98
CA TYR A 142 -10.64 -0.03 -4.90
C TYR A 142 -9.38 -0.66 -5.48
N PRO A 143 -9.48 -1.38 -6.62
CA PRO A 143 -8.29 -1.84 -7.29
C PRO A 143 -7.39 -0.61 -7.52
N PRO A 144 -6.15 -0.60 -7.00
CA PRO A 144 -5.27 0.53 -7.22
C PRO A 144 -5.14 0.78 -8.72
N SER A 145 -5.08 2.05 -9.13
CA SER A 145 -5.28 2.51 -10.52
C SER A 145 -4.39 1.86 -11.60
N TRP A 146 -3.37 1.10 -11.21
CA TRP A 146 -2.55 0.26 -12.10
C TRP A 146 -3.24 -1.04 -12.53
N ARG A 147 -4.40 -1.40 -11.98
CA ARG A 147 -5.22 -2.59 -12.34
C ARG A 147 -6.05 -2.46 -13.62
N HIS A 148 -5.69 -1.57 -14.55
CA HIS A 148 -6.24 -1.60 -15.91
C HIS A 148 -5.19 -2.24 -16.84
N GLY A 149 -5.45 -3.33 -17.56
CA GLY A 149 -6.71 -3.61 -18.25
C GLY A 149 -7.49 -4.87 -17.83
N PRO A 150 -8.73 -4.99 -18.34
CA PRO A 150 -9.54 -6.18 -18.20
C PRO A 150 -8.91 -7.30 -19.04
N SER A 151 -8.41 -8.34 -18.40
CA SER A 151 -8.43 -9.68 -18.98
C SER A 151 -9.19 -10.59 -18.01
N LEU A 152 -10.45 -10.26 -17.81
CA LEU A 152 -11.44 -11.27 -17.45
C LEU A 152 -11.95 -11.79 -18.79
N TRP A 153 -11.49 -13.01 -19.12
CA TRP A 153 -12.11 -14.00 -20.01
C TRP A 153 -12.75 -13.49 -21.31
#